data_AF-A0A8S3CGM3-F1
#
_entry.id   AF-A0A8S3CGM3-F1
#
_cell.length_a   1.000
_cell.length_b   1.000
_cell.length_c   1.000
_cell.angle_alpha   90.00
_cell.angle_beta   90.00
_cell.angle_gamma   90.00
#
_symmetry.space_group_name_H-M   'P 1'
#
loop_
_entity.id
_entity.type
_entity.pdbx_description
1 polymer ?
#
loop_
_entity_poly.entity_id
_entity_poly.type
_entity_poly.pdbx_seq_one_letter_code
_entity_poly.pdbx_strand_id
1 'polypeptide(L)' 'MLVANKVDKTNERVVTSEMGENLAKEYEIPYVETSAKTGLNIEFCFKA' A
#
# COMPACT_ATOMS: atom_id res chain seq x y z
N MET A 1 -7.11 7.92 0.06
CA MET A 1 -5.98 7.05 0.48
C MET A 1 -5.57 6.19 -0.69
N LEU A 2 -4.26 6.10 -0.95
CA LEU A 2 -3.66 5.18 -1.91
C LEU A 2 -3.35 3.85 -1.21
N VAL A 3 -3.86 2.75 -1.79
CA VAL A 3 -3.71 1.40 -1.23
C VAL A 3 -2.85 0.56 -2.16
N ALA A 4 -1.63 0.24 -1.74
CA ALA A 4 -0.71 -0.63 -2.45
C ALA A 4 -0.96 -2.09 -2.01
N ASN A 5 -1.65 -2.87 -2.83
CA ASN A 5 -2.01 -4.25 -2.51
C ASN A 5 -0.98 -5.27 -3.04
N LYS A 6 -1.05 -6.51 -2.53
CA LYS A 6 -0.23 -7.68 -2.90
C LYS A 6 1.22 -7.62 -2.43
N VAL A 7 1.48 -6.98 -1.29
CA VAL A 7 2.85 -6.85 -0.77
C VAL A 7 3.49 -8.17 -0.33
N ASP A 8 2.70 -9.25 -0.24
CA ASP A 8 3.19 -10.62 -0.06
C ASP A 8 4.01 -11.14 -1.26
N LYS A 9 3.88 -10.54 -2.44
CA LYS A 9 4.64 -10.88 -3.65
C LYS A 9 5.96 -10.11 -3.73
N THR A 10 6.84 -10.27 -2.74
CA THR A 10 8.11 -9.52 -2.65
C THR A 10 9.01 -9.70 -3.89
N ASN A 11 9.04 -10.91 -4.47
CA ASN A 11 9.84 -11.22 -5.67
C ASN A 11 9.26 -10.63 -6.97
N GLU A 12 8.00 -10.19 -6.98
CA GLU A 12 7.34 -9.54 -8.13
C GLU A 12 7.20 -8.03 -7.90
N ARG A 13 7.90 -7.46 -6.89
CA ARG A 13 7.79 -6.04 -6.55
C ARG A 13 8.39 -5.18 -7.67
N VAL A 14 7.53 -4.45 -8.38
CA VAL A 14 7.91 -3.47 -9.39
C VAL A 14 7.83 -2.04 -8.86
N VAL A 15 6.94 -1.79 -7.89
CA VAL A 15 6.75 -0.47 -7.25
C VAL A 15 7.34 -0.52 -5.84
N THR A 16 8.31 0.34 -5.57
CA THR A 16 8.89 0.47 -4.22
C THR A 16 7.93 1.21 -3.30
N SER A 17 8.07 1.00 -1.98
CA SER A 17 7.26 1.74 -1.00
C SER A 17 7.47 3.26 -1.13
N GLU A 18 8.69 3.70 -1.42
CA GLU A 18 9.03 5.11 -1.65
C GLU A 18 8.28 5.72 -2.85
N MET A 19 8.16 5.00 -3.96
CA MET A 19 7.39 5.48 -5.13
C MET A 19 5.91 5.67 -4.77
N GLY A 20 5.34 4.73 -4.02
CA GLY A 20 3.95 4.81 -3.54
C GLY A 20 3.74 5.97 -2.58
N GLU A 21 4.65 6.16 -1.62
CA GLU A 21 4.61 7.28 -0.67
C GLU A 21 4.76 8.63 -1.35
N ASN A 22 5.68 8.76 -2.31
CA ASN A 22 5.89 10.01 -3.04
C ASN A 22 4.65 10.41 -3.84
N LEU A 23 4.01 9.44 -4.51
CA LEU A 23 2.76 9.67 -5.22
C LEU A 23 1.64 10.10 -4.24
N ALA A 24 1.49 9.39 -3.12
CA ALA A 24 0.48 9.73 -2.14
C ALA A 24 0.67 11.14 -1.54
N LYS A 25 1.92 11.55 -1.30
CA LYS A 25 2.28 12.92 -0.89
C LYS A 25 1.91 13.96 -1.94
N GLU A 26 2.17 13.68 -3.23
CA GLU A 26 1.83 14.59 -4.34
C GLU A 26 0.32 14.86 -4.43
N TYR A 27 -0.49 13.83 -4.19
CA TYR A 27 -1.95 13.95 -4.17
C TYR A 27 -2.53 14.32 -2.79
N GLU A 28 -1.68 14.58 -1.79
CA GLU A 28 -2.07 14.88 -0.41
C GLU A 28 -3.05 13.84 0.19
N ILE A 29 -2.86 12.56 -0.14
CA ILE A 29 -3.67 11.44 0.37
C ILE A 29 -2.83 10.49 1.24
N PRO A 30 -3.43 9.78 2.21
CA PRO A 30 -2.73 8.74 2.96
C PRO A 30 -2.24 7.59 2.07
N TYR A 31 -1.20 6.87 2.50
CA TYR A 31 -0.66 5.69 1.83
C TYR A 31 -0.68 4.48 2.78
N VAL A 32 -1.07 3.31 2.28
CA VAL A 32 -0.99 2.04 3.01
C VAL A 32 -0.61 0.89 2.09
N GLU A 33 0.34 0.07 2.54
CA GLU A 33 0.66 -1.22 1.94
C GLU A 33 -0.20 -2.32 2.56
N THR A 34 -0.84 -3.14 1.73
CA THR A 34 -1.78 -4.19 2.15
C THR A 34 -1.53 -5.50 1.43
N SER A 35 -1.98 -6.61 2.03
CA SER A 35 -2.13 -7.88 1.32
C SER A 35 -3.51 -8.45 1.58
N ALA A 36 -4.35 -8.45 0.54
CA ALA A 36 -5.63 -9.13 0.57
C ALA A 36 -5.49 -10.66 0.74
N LYS A 37 -4.32 -11.23 0.42
CA LYS A 37 -4.06 -12.67 0.56
C LYS A 37 -3.78 -13.06 2.00
N THR A 38 -2.93 -12.30 2.68
CA THR A 38 -2.52 -12.60 4.07
C THR A 38 -3.37 -11.88 5.11
N GLY A 39 -4.18 -10.91 4.70
CA GLY A 39 -4.94 -10.04 5.59
C GLY A 39 -4.14 -8.86 6.13
N LEU A 40 -2.88 -8.69 5.71
CA LEU A 40 -2.00 -7.62 6.19
C LEU A 40 -2.63 -6.25 5.91
N ASN A 41 -2.76 -5.44 6.96
CA ASN A 41 -3.23 -4.05 6.96
C ASN A 41 -4.64 -3.84 6.37
N ILE A 42 -5.42 -4.91 6.13
CA ILE A 42 -6.79 -4.78 5.61
C ILE A 42 -7.67 -4.05 6.62
N GLU A 43 -7.65 -4.45 7.90
CA GLU A 43 -8.44 -3.74 8.91
C GLU A 43 -8.03 -2.27 9.07
N PHE A 44 -6.74 -1.99 9.03
CA PHE A 44 -6.23 -0.62 9.10
C PHE A 44 -6.73 0.21 7.91
N CYS A 45 -6.72 -0.37 6.70
CA CYS A 45 -7.20 0.27 5.48
C CYS A 45 -8.70 0.62 5.50
N PHE A 46 -9.53 -0.07 6.27
CA PHE A 46 -10.97 0.23 6.36
C PHE A 46 -11.35 1.10 7.58
N LYS A 47 -10.44 1.25 8.56
CA LYS A 47 -10.64 2.08 9.76
C LYS A 47 -10.04 3.49 9.62
N ALA A 48 -9.21 3.72 8.60
CA ALA A 48 -8.49 4.97 8.34
C ALA A 48 -9.29 5.98 7.51
#